data_AF-A0A224YNI3-F1
#
_entry.id   AF-A0A224YNI3-F1
#
_cell.length_a   1.000
_cell.length_b   1.000
_cell.length_c   1.000
_cell.angle_alpha   90.00
_cell.angle_beta   90.00
_cell.angle_gamma   90.00
#
_symmetry.space_group_name_H-M   'P 1'
#
loop_
_entity.id
_entity.type
_entity.pdbx_description
1 polymer ?
#
loop_
_entity_poly.entity_id
_entity_poly.type
_entity_poly.pdbx_seq_one_letter_code
_entity_poly.pdbx_strand_id
1 'polypeptide(L)'
;MAINNILLCLMLARICWVHCSGQSDHSQIPQEQRNYMELVGKLLNKSATLFLKRGKGAPLMKNKHICWTSRKQSSMAVGYHHTLSFFDKTKVGKDRWQTRDTYYGVGPRNKLPTVRVDARYGTTRDQNVSGSYELLFAARMCFLLGAKEALPSSIDEHDPDPVPSSEEKSAKNVSSAEATPDVCLLWFRDRTQDDDKQECMGAFVKHCNPNHGQVYRYRKNVCNAKKKKN
;
A
#
# COMPACT_ATOMS: atom_id res chain seq x y z
N MET A 1 -49.82 -0.16 24.58
CA MET A 1 -49.10 -0.69 23.41
C MET A 1 -47.77 0.04 23.09
N ALA A 2 -47.18 0.81 24.01
CA ALA A 2 -45.90 1.53 23.78
C ALA A 2 -44.65 0.84 24.36
N ILE A 3 -44.83 -0.07 25.33
CA ILE A 3 -43.74 -0.72 26.08
C ILE A 3 -42.95 -1.71 25.21
N ASN A 4 -43.56 -2.31 24.19
CA ASN A 4 -42.89 -3.27 23.30
C ASN A 4 -41.82 -2.63 22.39
N ASN A 5 -41.96 -1.36 22.02
CA ASN A 5 -40.99 -0.71 21.12
C ASN A 5 -39.69 -0.32 21.82
N ILE A 6 -39.75 0.04 23.11
CA ILE A 6 -38.55 0.42 23.89
C ILE A 6 -37.67 -0.81 24.13
N LEU A 7 -38.28 -1.94 24.48
CA LEU A 7 -37.55 -3.20 24.71
C LEU A 7 -36.85 -3.69 23.43
N LEU A 8 -37.54 -3.59 22.29
CA LEU A 8 -36.99 -3.97 20.99
C LEU A 8 -35.79 -3.09 20.59
N CYS A 9 -35.88 -1.76 20.77
CA CYS A 9 -34.78 -0.84 20.50
C CYS A 9 -33.55 -1.11 21.38
N LEU A 10 -33.75 -1.42 22.66
CA LEU A 10 -32.66 -1.75 23.59
C LEU A 10 -31.98 -3.08 23.24
N MET A 11 -32.76 -4.08 22.80
CA MET A 11 -32.22 -5.36 22.35
C MET A 11 -31.43 -5.22 21.05
N LEU A 12 -31.92 -4.43 20.08
CA LEU A 12 -31.20 -4.15 18.85
C LEU A 12 -29.91 -3.35 19.11
N ALA A 13 -29.93 -2.36 20.01
CA ALA A 13 -28.74 -1.61 20.40
C ALA A 13 -27.66 -2.51 21.05
N ARG A 14 -28.07 -3.49 21.87
CA ARG A 14 -27.16 -4.48 22.48
C ARG A 14 -26.55 -5.42 21.44
N ILE A 15 -27.36 -5.91 20.49
CA ILE A 15 -26.89 -6.78 19.41
C ILE A 15 -25.92 -6.01 18.48
N CYS A 16 -26.23 -4.75 18.15
CA CYS A 16 -25.33 -3.88 17.42
C CYS A 16 -24.03 -3.61 18.19
N TRP A 17 -24.07 -3.45 19.52
CA TRP A 17 -22.86 -3.22 20.32
C TRP A 17 -21.91 -4.42 20.34
N VAL A 18 -22.46 -5.63 20.46
CA VAL A 18 -21.67 -6.87 20.46
C VAL A 18 -21.10 -7.17 19.07
N HIS A 19 -21.84 -6.90 17.99
CA HIS A 19 -21.37 -7.16 16.63
C HIS A 19 -20.54 -6.04 15.99
N CYS A 20 -20.66 -4.78 16.44
CA CYS A 20 -19.83 -3.68 15.95
C CYS A 20 -18.46 -3.59 16.62
N SER A 21 -18.13 -4.51 17.54
CA SER A 21 -16.80 -4.62 18.15
C SER A 21 -15.81 -5.41 17.29
N GLY A 22 -15.92 -5.31 15.96
CA GLY A 22 -14.90 -5.76 15.01
C GLY A 22 -13.64 -4.89 15.04
N GLN A 23 -13.28 -4.33 16.21
CA GLN A 23 -12.00 -3.67 16.40
C GLN A 23 -10.96 -4.78 16.43
N SER A 24 -10.26 -4.94 15.31
CA SER A 24 -9.06 -5.76 15.23
C SER A 24 -8.19 -5.45 16.46
N ASP A 25 -7.97 -6.41 17.34
CA ASP A 25 -7.15 -6.22 18.52
C ASP A 25 -5.71 -5.89 18.07
N HIS A 26 -5.39 -4.60 18.07
CA HIS A 26 -4.10 -4.06 17.64
C HIS A 26 -3.02 -4.21 18.73
N SER A 27 -3.37 -4.71 19.92
CA SER A 27 -2.42 -4.87 21.02
C SER A 27 -1.28 -5.82 20.65
N GLN A 28 -1.57 -6.82 19.79
CA GLN A 28 -0.63 -7.85 19.36
C GLN A 28 0.36 -7.39 18.27
N ILE A 29 0.18 -6.21 17.68
CA ILE A 29 1.09 -5.67 16.66
C ILE A 29 2.32 -5.06 17.35
N PRO A 30 3.56 -5.42 17.00
CA PRO A 30 4.75 -4.79 17.56
C PRO A 30 4.71 -3.25 17.44
N GLN A 31 5.21 -2.55 18.47
CA GLN A 31 5.17 -1.08 18.51
C GLN A 31 5.85 -0.44 17.29
N GLU A 32 6.95 -1.01 16.82
CA GLU A 32 7.64 -0.55 15.61
C GLU A 32 6.73 -0.55 14.38
N GLN A 33 5.97 -1.63 14.17
CA GLN A 33 5.03 -1.74 13.05
C GLN A 33 3.86 -0.75 13.16
N ARG A 34 3.39 -0.48 14.40
CA ARG A 34 2.41 0.60 14.64
C ARG A 34 2.99 1.96 14.28
N ASN A 35 4.23 2.23 14.67
CA ASN A 35 4.94 3.47 14.32
C ASN A 35 5.07 3.61 12.79
N TYR A 36 5.33 2.52 12.06
CA TYR A 36 5.37 2.57 10.60
C TYR A 36 4.04 2.98 9.98
N MET A 37 2.93 2.39 10.42
CA MET A 37 1.59 2.77 9.95
C MET A 37 1.29 4.24 10.24
N GLU A 38 1.64 4.73 11.44
CA GLU A 38 1.45 6.14 11.81
C GLU A 38 2.27 7.08 10.91
N LEU A 39 3.56 6.77 10.69
CA LEU A 39 4.45 7.56 9.84
C LEU A 39 3.96 7.61 8.38
N VAL A 40 3.55 6.47 7.83
CA VAL A 40 3.00 6.39 6.46
C VAL A 40 1.69 7.16 6.36
N GLY A 41 0.80 7.03 7.35
CA GLY A 41 -0.42 7.83 7.45
C GLY A 41 -0.11 9.33 7.42
N LYS A 42 0.85 9.79 8.22
CA LYS A 42 1.32 11.20 8.21
C LYS A 42 1.91 11.62 6.87
N LEU A 43 2.62 10.74 6.16
CA LEU A 43 3.21 11.03 4.85
C LEU A 43 2.13 11.15 3.76
N LEU A 44 1.16 10.23 3.73
CA LEU A 44 0.05 10.26 2.78
C LEU A 44 -0.91 11.42 3.08
N ASN A 45 -1.13 11.77 4.34
CA ASN A 45 -2.02 12.87 4.71
C ASN A 45 -1.47 14.27 4.35
N LYS A 46 -0.19 14.39 3.97
CA LYS A 46 0.43 15.67 3.60
C LYS A 46 0.19 16.03 2.14
N SER A 47 0.16 17.34 1.84
CA SER A 47 0.03 17.88 0.48
C SER A 47 1.30 17.76 -0.38
N ALA A 48 2.43 17.42 0.24
CA ALA A 48 3.70 17.27 -0.46
C ALA A 48 3.67 16.06 -1.40
N THR A 49 4.22 16.23 -2.60
CA THR A 49 4.33 15.14 -3.58
C THR A 49 5.25 14.03 -3.06
N LEU A 50 4.81 12.79 -3.23
CA LEU A 50 5.60 11.59 -3.04
C LEU A 50 6.17 11.12 -4.37
N PHE A 51 7.42 10.67 -4.39
CA PHE A 51 8.11 10.13 -5.56
C PHE A 51 8.53 8.70 -5.28
N LEU A 52 8.24 7.79 -6.21
CA LEU A 52 8.85 6.47 -6.15
C LEU A 52 10.33 6.65 -6.50
N LYS A 53 11.24 6.44 -5.56
CA LYS A 53 12.67 6.66 -5.75
C LYS A 53 13.40 5.44 -6.29
N ARG A 54 13.00 4.27 -5.79
CA ARG A 54 13.49 2.94 -6.16
C ARG A 54 12.33 1.97 -6.17
N GLY A 55 12.46 0.92 -6.98
CA GLY A 55 11.57 -0.22 -6.85
C GLY A 55 11.93 -1.36 -7.77
N LYS A 56 11.25 -2.49 -7.59
CA LYS A 56 11.30 -3.68 -8.45
C LYS A 56 9.92 -4.33 -8.48
N GLY A 57 9.66 -5.14 -9.51
CA GLY A 57 8.35 -5.80 -9.70
C GLY A 57 7.25 -4.84 -10.19
N ALA A 58 6.00 -5.27 -10.11
CA ALA A 58 4.84 -4.42 -10.39
C ALA A 58 4.76 -3.24 -9.39
N PRO A 59 4.27 -2.05 -9.77
CA PRO A 59 3.66 -1.67 -11.04
C PRO A 59 4.66 -1.21 -12.13
N LEU A 60 5.96 -1.42 -11.95
CA LEU A 60 7.00 -0.78 -12.79
C LEU A 60 7.07 -1.34 -14.22
N MET A 61 6.51 -2.52 -14.46
CA MET A 61 6.48 -3.22 -15.76
C MET A 61 7.86 -3.26 -16.45
N LYS A 62 8.90 -3.76 -15.77
CA LYS A 62 10.30 -3.78 -16.29
C LYS A 62 10.77 -2.37 -16.71
N ASN A 63 10.52 -1.37 -15.86
CA ASN A 63 10.84 0.04 -16.09
C ASN A 63 10.18 0.66 -17.33
N LYS A 64 9.07 0.09 -17.82
CA LYS A 64 8.24 0.73 -18.85
C LYS A 64 7.36 1.83 -18.27
N HIS A 65 7.02 1.76 -16.99
CA HIS A 65 6.41 2.86 -16.25
C HIS A 65 7.46 3.56 -15.40
N ILE A 66 7.72 4.84 -15.68
CA ILE A 66 8.76 5.63 -15.00
C ILE A 66 8.18 6.92 -14.40
N CYS A 67 9.03 7.69 -13.71
CA CYS A 67 8.67 9.00 -13.17
C CYS A 67 7.40 9.03 -12.29
N TRP A 68 7.21 8.00 -11.47
CA TRP A 68 6.06 7.86 -10.59
C TRP A 68 6.01 8.95 -9.52
N THR A 69 4.84 9.57 -9.38
CA THR A 69 4.54 10.55 -8.35
C THR A 69 3.13 10.35 -7.80
N SER A 70 2.93 10.59 -6.51
CA SER A 70 1.62 10.58 -5.86
C SER A 70 1.42 11.90 -5.12
N ARG A 71 0.26 12.54 -5.29
CA ARG A 71 -0.06 13.81 -4.61
C ARG A 71 -1.45 13.72 -4.02
N LYS A 72 -1.58 14.07 -2.74
CA LYS A 72 -2.87 14.12 -2.06
C LYS A 72 -3.82 15.12 -2.71
N GLN A 73 -5.07 14.72 -2.88
CA GLN A 73 -6.19 15.56 -3.30
C GLN A 73 -7.09 15.87 -2.09
N SER A 74 -7.54 14.86 -1.37
CA SER A 74 -8.41 15.01 -0.21
C SER A 74 -8.15 13.94 0.85
N SER A 75 -8.60 14.20 2.08
CA SER A 75 -8.75 13.17 3.12
C SER A 75 -10.12 12.53 2.98
N MET A 76 -10.23 11.25 3.32
CA MET A 76 -11.51 10.53 3.38
C MET A 76 -11.79 10.05 4.79
N ALA A 77 -13.02 9.60 5.05
CA ALA A 77 -13.36 8.95 6.33
C ALA A 77 -12.44 7.74 6.60
N VAL A 78 -12.10 6.98 5.56
CA VAL A 78 -11.19 5.83 5.62
C VAL A 78 -10.08 6.03 4.59
N GLY A 79 -8.96 6.61 5.02
CA GLY A 79 -7.74 6.73 4.20
C GLY A 79 -7.57 8.06 3.44
N TYR A 80 -6.87 8.00 2.31
CA TYR A 80 -6.37 9.19 1.60
C TYR A 80 -6.63 9.08 0.10
N HIS A 81 -7.21 10.12 -0.49
CA HIS A 81 -7.41 10.22 -1.94
C HIS A 81 -6.29 11.05 -2.57
N HIS A 82 -5.64 10.46 -3.57
CA HIS A 82 -4.46 10.97 -4.24
C HIS A 82 -4.61 10.88 -5.75
N THR A 83 -3.90 11.76 -6.44
CA THR A 83 -3.61 11.61 -7.86
C THR A 83 -2.24 10.95 -8.02
N LEU A 84 -2.23 9.75 -8.60
CA LEU A 84 -1.02 9.02 -8.94
C LEU A 84 -0.71 9.23 -10.41
N SER A 85 0.52 9.62 -10.73
CA SER A 85 0.96 9.86 -12.11
C SER A 85 2.26 9.15 -12.42
N PHE A 86 2.41 8.71 -13.66
CA PHE A 86 3.64 8.09 -14.17
C PHE A 86 3.76 8.33 -15.67
N PHE A 87 4.96 8.17 -16.20
CA PHE A 87 5.22 8.25 -17.62
C PHE A 87 5.29 6.83 -18.21
N ASP A 88 4.38 6.55 -19.13
CA ASP A 88 4.20 5.25 -19.78
C ASP A 88 5.01 5.18 -21.07
N LYS A 89 5.87 4.16 -21.17
CA LYS A 89 6.71 3.81 -22.32
C LYS A 89 6.40 2.40 -22.86
N THR A 90 5.26 1.83 -22.50
CA THR A 90 4.91 0.46 -22.90
C THR A 90 4.72 0.31 -24.41
N LYS A 91 4.19 1.35 -25.07
CA LYS A 91 3.94 1.40 -26.51
C LYS A 91 4.94 2.33 -27.20
N VAL A 92 5.74 1.76 -28.11
CA VAL A 92 6.73 2.51 -28.91
C VAL A 92 6.02 3.63 -29.67
N GLY A 93 6.57 4.85 -29.59
CA GLY A 93 6.01 6.05 -30.25
C GLY A 93 4.76 6.64 -29.60
N LYS A 94 4.23 6.03 -28.53
CA LYS A 94 3.04 6.52 -27.78
C LYS A 94 3.37 6.82 -26.32
N ASP A 95 4.61 7.23 -26.09
CA ASP A 95 5.15 7.74 -24.83
C ASP A 95 4.24 8.86 -24.28
N ARG A 96 3.63 8.66 -23.11
CA ARG A 96 2.71 9.67 -22.53
C ARG A 96 2.64 9.62 -21.02
N TRP A 97 2.30 10.76 -20.42
CA TRP A 97 1.89 10.79 -19.02
C TRP A 97 0.56 10.05 -18.83
N GLN A 98 0.47 9.34 -17.73
CA GLN A 98 -0.69 8.62 -17.27
C GLN A 98 -1.01 9.11 -15.86
N THR A 99 -2.30 9.18 -15.56
CA THR A 99 -2.83 9.52 -14.24
C THR A 99 -3.84 8.47 -13.82
N ARG A 100 -3.88 8.18 -12.52
CA ARG A 100 -4.86 7.34 -11.84
C ARG A 100 -5.43 8.09 -10.65
N ASP A 101 -6.75 7.99 -10.51
CA ASP A 101 -7.42 8.32 -9.27
C ASP A 101 -7.09 7.20 -8.26
N THR A 102 -6.49 7.52 -7.12
CA THR A 102 -5.89 6.52 -6.22
C THR A 102 -6.29 6.73 -4.78
N TYR A 103 -6.76 5.66 -4.15
CA TYR A 103 -7.18 5.62 -2.77
C TYR A 103 -6.21 4.75 -1.96
N TYR A 104 -5.64 5.34 -0.91
CA TYR A 104 -4.74 4.66 0.01
C TYR A 104 -5.43 4.38 1.34
N GLY A 105 -5.40 3.12 1.79
CA GLY A 105 -5.74 2.73 3.15
C GLY A 105 -4.49 2.25 3.88
N VAL A 106 -4.27 2.71 5.11
CA VAL A 106 -3.15 2.27 5.95
C VAL A 106 -3.72 1.61 7.20
N GLY A 107 -3.32 0.38 7.47
CA GLY A 107 -3.81 -0.36 8.62
C GLY A 107 -3.28 -1.79 8.63
N PRO A 108 -3.55 -2.55 9.68
CA PRO A 108 -3.09 -3.92 9.74
C PRO A 108 -3.99 -4.84 8.93
N ARG A 109 -3.38 -5.87 8.34
CA ARG A 109 -4.07 -7.00 7.72
C ARG A 109 -3.38 -8.28 8.19
N ASN A 110 -4.13 -9.19 8.80
CA ASN A 110 -3.57 -10.41 9.39
C ASN A 110 -2.40 -10.12 10.35
N LYS A 111 -2.54 -9.07 11.18
CA LYS A 111 -1.53 -8.57 12.13
C LYS A 111 -0.26 -7.97 11.49
N LEU A 112 -0.20 -7.83 10.17
CA LEU A 112 0.92 -7.20 9.46
C LEU A 112 0.58 -5.77 9.03
N PRO A 113 1.50 -4.80 9.18
CA PRO A 113 1.25 -3.42 8.78
C PRO A 113 1.15 -3.36 7.26
N THR A 114 0.03 -2.84 6.75
CA THR A 114 -0.32 -2.93 5.33
C THR A 114 -0.74 -1.57 4.77
N VAL A 115 -0.40 -1.33 3.50
CA VAL A 115 -0.99 -0.26 2.67
C VAL A 115 -1.82 -0.90 1.56
N ARG A 116 -3.12 -0.65 1.58
CA ARG A 116 -4.02 -0.95 0.46
C ARG A 116 -3.97 0.21 -0.52
N VAL A 117 -3.79 -0.11 -1.80
CA VAL A 117 -3.81 0.84 -2.92
C VAL A 117 -4.95 0.43 -3.85
N ASP A 118 -5.93 1.31 -4.04
CA ASP A 118 -6.95 1.17 -5.07
C ASP A 118 -6.78 2.28 -6.10
N ALA A 119 -6.16 1.97 -7.23
CA ALA A 119 -5.90 2.90 -8.33
C ALA A 119 -6.89 2.65 -9.47
N ARG A 120 -7.45 3.72 -10.03
CA ARG A 120 -8.49 3.69 -11.05
C ARG A 120 -8.15 4.55 -12.25
N TYR A 121 -8.55 4.09 -13.44
CA TYR A 121 -8.55 4.86 -14.68
C TYR A 121 -10.00 5.08 -15.12
N GLY A 122 -10.51 6.29 -14.86
CA GLY A 122 -11.95 6.54 -14.92
C GLY A 122 -12.65 5.71 -13.85
N THR A 123 -13.64 4.90 -14.24
CA THR A 123 -14.39 4.01 -13.34
C THR A 123 -13.73 2.65 -13.15
N THR A 124 -12.75 2.29 -14.00
CA THR A 124 -12.14 0.96 -14.00
C THR A 124 -10.94 0.89 -13.07
N ARG A 125 -10.88 -0.17 -12.26
CA ARG A 125 -9.73 -0.47 -11.41
C ARG A 125 -8.50 -0.89 -12.23
N ASP A 126 -7.37 -0.23 -12.00
CA ASP A 126 -6.08 -0.58 -12.61
C ASP A 126 -5.42 -1.69 -11.78
N GLN A 127 -5.55 -2.93 -12.24
CA GLN A 127 -5.03 -4.13 -11.57
C GLN A 127 -3.50 -4.17 -11.51
N ASN A 128 -2.79 -3.43 -12.38
CA ASN A 128 -1.33 -3.43 -12.37
C ASN A 128 -0.76 -2.57 -11.24
N VAL A 129 -1.57 -1.63 -10.73
CA VAL A 129 -1.20 -0.64 -9.72
C VAL A 129 -1.88 -0.89 -8.38
N SER A 130 -3.11 -1.40 -8.42
CA SER A 130 -3.89 -1.72 -7.23
C SER A 130 -3.36 -2.96 -6.55
N GLY A 131 -3.43 -3.00 -5.22
CA GLY A 131 -2.96 -4.14 -4.44
C GLY A 131 -2.94 -3.88 -2.95
N SER A 132 -2.49 -4.87 -2.19
CA SER A 132 -2.11 -4.71 -0.78
C SER A 132 -0.63 -4.95 -0.66
N TYR A 133 0.06 -4.02 0.01
CA TYR A 133 1.50 -4.08 0.21
C TYR A 133 1.82 -4.08 1.69
N GLU A 134 2.75 -4.93 2.10
CA GLU A 134 3.31 -4.91 3.44
C GLU A 134 4.21 -3.67 3.62
N LEU A 135 4.14 -3.05 4.81
CA LEU A 135 5.04 -1.98 5.22
C LEU A 135 6.29 -2.56 5.84
N LEU A 136 7.35 -2.62 5.04
CA LEU A 136 8.63 -3.19 5.46
C LEU A 136 9.49 -2.19 6.26
N PHE A 137 9.30 -0.90 6.01
CA PHE A 137 10.01 0.18 6.69
C PHE A 137 9.28 1.51 6.52
N ALA A 138 9.36 2.38 7.51
CA ALA A 138 8.95 3.78 7.36
C ALA A 138 9.79 4.71 8.24
N ALA A 139 10.08 5.88 7.68
CA ALA A 139 10.76 6.98 8.36
C ALA A 139 9.99 8.29 8.12
N ARG A 140 10.50 9.40 8.65
CA ARG A 140 9.84 10.71 8.57
C ARG A 140 9.61 11.19 7.12
N MET A 141 10.46 10.76 6.19
CA MET A 141 10.49 11.27 4.82
C MET A 141 10.28 10.19 3.74
N CYS A 142 10.19 8.92 4.12
CA CYS A 142 10.02 7.83 3.18
C CYS A 142 9.26 6.64 3.78
N PHE A 143 8.84 5.74 2.92
CA PHE A 143 8.38 4.41 3.32
C PHE A 143 8.67 3.38 2.23
N LEU A 144 8.81 2.13 2.66
CA LEU A 144 9.08 0.98 1.81
C LEU A 144 7.90 0.02 1.84
N LEU A 145 7.31 -0.19 0.67
CA LEU A 145 6.29 -1.20 0.45
C LEU A 145 6.92 -2.46 -0.12
N GLY A 146 6.41 -3.63 0.28
CA GLY A 146 6.77 -4.91 -0.30
C GLY A 146 5.57 -5.81 -0.57
N ALA A 147 5.71 -6.74 -1.51
CA ALA A 147 4.75 -7.84 -1.70
C ALA A 147 5.47 -9.07 -2.29
N LYS A 148 5.03 -10.28 -1.89
CA LYS A 148 5.58 -11.54 -2.39
C LYS A 148 5.15 -11.85 -3.82
N GLU A 149 3.97 -11.40 -4.23
CA GLU A 149 3.53 -11.45 -5.63
C GLU A 149 2.84 -10.12 -5.99
N ALA A 150 2.77 -9.81 -7.28
CA ALA A 150 1.88 -8.76 -7.78
C ALA A 150 0.44 -9.26 -7.65
N LEU A 151 -0.09 -9.31 -6.42
CA LEU A 151 -1.35 -9.95 -6.13
C LEU A 151 -2.47 -9.25 -6.89
N PRO A 152 -3.19 -9.94 -7.80
CA PRO A 152 -4.51 -9.48 -8.20
C PRO A 152 -5.35 -9.48 -6.93
N SER A 153 -5.78 -8.30 -6.49
CA SER A 153 -6.70 -8.19 -5.36
C SER A 153 -8.08 -8.66 -5.79
N SER A 154 -8.28 -9.96 -5.92
CA SER A 154 -9.60 -10.57 -5.87
C SER A 154 -10.09 -10.41 -4.43
N ILE A 155 -10.70 -9.25 -4.15
CA ILE A 155 -11.62 -9.11 -3.04
C ILE A 155 -13.00 -9.29 -3.68
N ASP A 156 -13.48 -10.53 -3.67
CA ASP A 156 -14.89 -10.77 -3.36
C ASP A 156 -14.97 -10.83 -1.82
N GLU A 157 -15.16 -9.67 -1.20
CA GLU A 157 -15.69 -9.56 0.16
C GLU A 157 -17.22 -9.65 0.06
N HIS A 158 -17.73 -10.86 -0.19
CA HIS A 158 -19.12 -11.23 0.06
C HIS A 158 -19.26 -12.76 0.03
N ASP A 159 -19.13 -13.43 1.18
CA ASP A 159 -20.15 -14.36 1.69
C ASP A 159 -19.75 -14.98 3.05
N PRO A 160 -20.75 -15.43 3.86
CA PRO A 160 -20.59 -15.85 5.24
C PRO A 160 -20.14 -17.32 5.36
N ASP A 161 -19.53 -17.61 6.50
CA ASP A 161 -19.14 -18.90 7.11
C ASP A 161 -19.43 -20.21 6.35
N PRO A 162 -18.41 -21.09 6.27
CA PRO A 162 -18.65 -22.51 6.45
C PRO A 162 -17.75 -23.13 7.54
N VAL A 163 -18.43 -23.67 8.56
CA VAL A 163 -18.24 -24.96 9.24
C VAL A 163 -16.80 -25.47 9.47
N PRO A 164 -16.40 -25.81 10.72
CA PRO A 164 -15.08 -26.35 11.00
C PRO A 164 -15.00 -27.85 10.66
N SER A 165 -14.15 -28.22 9.71
CA SER A 165 -13.68 -29.61 9.55
C SER A 165 -12.20 -29.70 9.91
N SER A 166 -11.94 -30.48 10.94
CA SER A 166 -10.64 -30.81 11.52
C SER A 166 -9.77 -31.64 10.57
N GLU A 167 -8.68 -31.05 10.06
CA GLU A 167 -7.48 -31.81 9.65
C GLU A 167 -6.23 -31.09 10.17
N GLU A 168 -5.69 -31.57 11.29
CA GLU A 168 -4.36 -31.23 11.77
C GLU A 168 -3.31 -31.86 10.83
N LYS A 169 -2.74 -31.06 9.93
CA LYS A 169 -1.50 -31.42 9.22
C LYS A 169 -0.30 -30.77 9.89
N SER A 170 0.35 -31.60 10.70
CA SER A 170 1.76 -31.59 11.13
C SER A 170 2.64 -30.47 10.55
N ALA A 171 3.00 -29.53 11.43
CA ALA A 171 3.90 -28.42 11.14
C ALA A 171 5.34 -28.94 10.92
N LYS A 172 5.75 -28.93 9.65
CA LYS A 172 7.14 -29.14 9.27
C LYS A 172 7.90 -27.85 9.58
N ASN A 173 8.80 -27.88 10.57
CA ASN A 173 9.74 -26.81 10.89
C ASN A 173 10.69 -26.57 9.71
N VAL A 174 10.24 -25.79 8.73
CA VAL A 174 11.09 -25.18 7.72
C VAL A 174 11.64 -23.90 8.35
N SER A 175 12.96 -23.82 8.52
CA SER A 175 13.62 -22.57 8.84
C SER A 175 13.23 -21.55 7.77
N SER A 176 12.34 -20.64 8.17
CA SER A 176 11.78 -19.60 7.30
C SER A 176 12.86 -18.58 7.03
N ALA A 177 13.81 -18.91 6.15
CA ALA A 177 14.64 -17.93 5.48
C ALA A 177 13.65 -16.94 4.84
N GLU A 178 13.63 -15.73 5.38
CA GLU A 178 12.64 -14.70 5.09
C GLU A 178 12.70 -14.38 3.59
N ALA A 179 11.80 -15.01 2.81
CA ALA A 179 11.84 -14.93 1.36
C ALA A 179 11.73 -13.46 0.92
N THR A 180 12.72 -12.98 0.17
CA THR A 180 12.75 -11.59 -0.28
C THR A 180 11.50 -11.28 -1.12
N PRO A 181 10.81 -10.15 -0.89
CA PRO A 181 9.63 -9.79 -1.66
C PRO A 181 9.97 -9.58 -3.13
N ASP A 182 9.09 -10.02 -4.04
CA ASP A 182 9.24 -9.84 -5.49
C ASP A 182 8.99 -8.38 -5.90
N VAL A 183 8.07 -7.72 -5.20
CA VAL A 183 7.75 -6.32 -5.38
C VAL A 183 8.35 -5.52 -4.23
N CYS A 184 9.05 -4.43 -4.56
CA CYS A 184 9.43 -3.41 -3.58
C CYS A 184 9.26 -2.02 -4.16
N LEU A 185 8.71 -1.09 -3.37
CA LEU A 185 8.46 0.28 -3.79
C LEU A 185 8.87 1.25 -2.68
N LEU A 186 9.98 1.97 -2.91
CA LEU A 186 10.51 2.96 -1.98
C LEU A 186 10.04 4.36 -2.36
N TRP A 187 9.14 4.91 -1.57
CA TRP A 187 8.57 6.24 -1.77
C TRP A 187 9.24 7.28 -0.90
N PHE A 188 9.48 8.46 -1.48
CA PHE A 188 10.07 9.61 -0.81
C PHE A 188 9.15 10.81 -0.88
N ARG A 189 9.13 11.62 0.18
CA ARG A 189 8.60 12.97 0.12
C ARG A 189 9.51 13.88 -0.71
N ASP A 190 8.93 14.85 -1.41
CA ASP A 190 9.73 15.89 -2.06
C ASP A 190 10.67 16.58 -1.06
N ARG A 191 11.82 17.05 -1.56
CA ARG A 191 12.84 17.80 -0.78
C ARG A 191 13.35 17.07 0.47
N THR A 192 13.50 15.75 0.39
CA THR A 192 14.13 14.96 1.46
C THR A 192 15.62 15.32 1.59
N GLN A 193 16.13 15.39 2.84
CA GLN A 193 17.54 15.65 3.16
C GLN A 193 18.41 14.43 2.82
N ASP A 194 19.73 14.58 2.80
CA ASP A 194 20.61 13.47 2.39
C ASP A 194 20.73 12.37 3.44
N ASP A 195 20.73 12.71 4.73
CA ASP A 195 20.77 11.73 5.82
C ASP A 195 19.53 10.82 5.82
N ASP A 196 18.34 11.41 5.72
CA ASP A 196 17.07 10.68 5.56
C ASP A 196 17.11 9.76 4.32
N LYS A 197 17.76 10.19 3.22
CA LYS A 197 17.89 9.33 2.03
C LYS A 197 18.73 8.11 2.31
N GLN A 198 19.83 8.25 3.06
CA GLN A 198 20.72 7.14 3.33
C GLN A 198 20.02 6.06 4.15
N GLU A 199 19.28 6.44 5.20
CA GLU A 199 18.50 5.51 6.02
C GLU A 199 17.48 4.73 5.18
N CYS A 200 16.65 5.44 4.42
CA CYS A 200 15.64 4.87 3.54
C CYS A 200 16.22 3.95 2.45
N MET A 201 17.38 4.30 1.90
CA MET A 201 18.09 3.48 0.92
C MET A 201 18.70 2.24 1.56
N GLY A 202 19.21 2.35 2.79
CA GLY A 202 19.68 1.22 3.58
C GLY A 202 18.57 0.20 3.82
N ALA A 203 17.37 0.65 4.20
CA ALA A 203 16.20 -0.21 4.33
C ALA A 203 15.84 -0.93 3.03
N PHE A 204 15.86 -0.22 1.89
CA PHE A 204 15.61 -0.87 0.60
C PHE A 204 16.64 -1.94 0.27
N VAL A 205 17.94 -1.69 0.50
CA VAL A 205 18.98 -2.70 0.25
C VAL A 205 18.79 -3.91 1.16
N LYS A 206 18.50 -3.68 2.44
CA LYS A 206 18.27 -4.73 3.46
C LYS A 206 17.10 -5.64 3.08
N HIS A 207 15.95 -5.07 2.75
CA HIS A 207 14.72 -5.86 2.56
C HIS A 207 14.51 -6.36 1.13
N CYS A 208 15.03 -5.67 0.13
CA CYS A 208 14.64 -5.92 -1.27
C CYS A 208 15.72 -6.59 -2.11
N ASN A 209 16.90 -6.87 -1.55
CA ASN A 209 18.07 -7.44 -2.23
C ASN A 209 18.18 -7.02 -3.71
N PRO A 210 18.77 -5.85 -4.01
CA PRO A 210 18.76 -5.26 -5.34
C PRO A 210 19.54 -6.06 -6.39
N ASN A 211 20.25 -7.13 -5.99
CA ASN A 211 21.08 -7.94 -6.89
C ASN A 211 20.25 -8.86 -7.80
N HIS A 212 18.95 -9.02 -7.53
CA HIS A 212 18.06 -9.84 -8.35
C HIS A 212 17.11 -8.96 -9.19
N GLY A 213 17.38 -8.90 -10.49
CA GLY A 213 16.49 -8.31 -11.49
C GLY A 213 16.67 -6.81 -11.73
N GLN A 214 15.79 -6.27 -12.57
CA GLN A 214 15.88 -4.88 -12.99
C GLN A 214 15.28 -3.93 -11.94
N VAL A 215 16.11 -3.06 -11.38
CA VAL A 215 15.68 -2.07 -10.39
C VAL A 215 15.34 -0.74 -11.08
N TYR A 216 14.15 -0.23 -10.80
CA TYR A 216 13.72 1.12 -11.13
C TYR A 216 14.51 2.16 -10.32
N ARG A 217 14.90 3.25 -10.98
CA ARG A 217 15.51 4.43 -10.34
C ARG A 217 14.88 5.70 -10.86
N TYR A 218 14.33 6.51 -9.97
CA TYR A 218 13.89 7.86 -10.32
C TYR A 218 15.07 8.72 -10.78
N ARG A 219 14.92 9.32 -11.96
CA ARG A 219 15.91 10.21 -12.57
C ARG A 219 15.28 11.59 -12.78
N LYS A 220 15.56 12.53 -11.86
CA LYS A 220 14.95 13.87 -11.83
C LYS A 220 15.06 14.58 -13.19
N ASN A 221 16.24 14.55 -13.82
CA ASN A 221 16.47 15.21 -15.10
C ASN A 221 15.62 14.62 -16.23
N VAL A 222 15.52 13.29 -16.29
CA VAL A 222 14.67 12.59 -17.28
C VAL A 222 13.20 12.93 -17.06
N CYS A 223 12.73 12.86 -15.82
CA CYS A 223 11.33 13.11 -15.50
C CYS A 223 10.94 14.57 -15.73
N ASN A 224 11.80 15.52 -15.39
CA ASN A 224 11.57 16.94 -15.65
C ASN A 224 11.57 17.26 -17.15
N ALA A 225 12.50 16.68 -17.93
CA ALA A 225 12.52 16.85 -19.38
C ALA A 225 11.23 16.33 -20.04
N LYS A 226 10.67 15.22 -19.53
CA LYS A 226 9.39 14.67 -20.01
C LYS A 226 8.17 15.49 -19.61
N LYS A 227 8.23 16.31 -18.55
CA LYS A 227 7.14 17.24 -18.19
C LYS A 227 7.07 18.45 -19.11
N LYS A 228 8.22 18.92 -19.65
CA LYS A 228 8.29 20.10 -20.53
C LYS A 228 7.78 19.86 -21.96
N LYS A 229 7.59 18.60 -22.36
CA LYS A 229 7.17 18.22 -23.73
C LYS A 229 5.66 18.00 -23.87
N ASN A 230 4.93 18.09 -22.77
CA ASN A 230 3.47 18.07 -22.72
C ASN A 230 2.98 19.49 -22.46
#